data_AF-A0A5N4W9B5-F1
#
_entry.id   AF-A0A5N4W9B5-F1
#
_cell.length_a   1.000
_cell.length_b   1.000
_cell.length_c   1.000
_cell.angle_alpha   90.00
_cell.angle_beta   90.00
_cell.angle_gamma   90.00
#
_symmetry.space_group_name_H-M   'P 1'
#
loop_
_entity.id
_entity.type
_entity.pdbx_description
1 polymer ?
#
loop_
_entity_poly.entity_id
_entity_poly.type
_entity_poly.pdbx_seq_one_letter_code
_entity_poly.pdbx_strand_id
1 'polypeptide(L)'
;MNDFFIAANRSLSLEIDDVSLEVRQILMRQFDLWVGAADPIKNMLGNVSDYSDEILKNVIQEHLIECVVILQLITDLDHQAILNTAQDQEVFIQLLQTGLKANQAYFIDKEQKSKRRKKRTEVDDQSSTWFDSFQLLVSNGHSHESIMNMTYGAFKLYTEAVVKREKQNIATQSNIIRMAHHAAAKQFKSFIDELKE
;
A
#
# COMPACT_ATOMS: atom_id res chain seq x y z
N MET A 1 0.42 -6.55 10.63
CA MET A 1 0.28 -7.85 9.92
C MET A 1 1.60 -8.26 9.29
N ASN A 2 1.85 -9.57 9.15
CA ASN A 2 3.03 -10.08 8.44
C ASN A 2 2.76 -10.22 6.93
N ASP A 3 3.81 -10.41 6.13
CA ASP A 3 3.69 -10.45 4.66
C ASP A 3 2.86 -11.64 4.18
N PHE A 4 2.87 -12.77 4.90
CA PHE A 4 2.06 -13.95 4.57
C PHE A 4 0.56 -13.70 4.74
N PHE A 5 0.16 -12.93 5.75
CA PHE A 5 -1.24 -12.53 5.93
C PHE A 5 -1.72 -11.71 4.73
N ILE A 6 -0.89 -10.76 4.28
CA ILE A 6 -1.19 -9.87 3.17
C ILE A 6 -1.25 -10.65 1.85
N ALA A 7 -0.22 -11.45 1.57
CA ALA A 7 -0.10 -12.19 0.32
C ALA A 7 -1.16 -13.30 0.16
N ALA A 8 -1.58 -13.95 1.25
CA ALA A 8 -2.56 -15.03 1.20
C ALA A 8 -4.02 -14.54 1.31
N ASN A 9 -4.27 -13.23 1.23
CA ASN A 9 -5.61 -12.63 1.40
C ASN A 9 -6.35 -13.18 2.64
N ARG A 10 -5.63 -13.26 3.77
CA ARG A 10 -6.23 -13.73 5.02
C ARG A 10 -7.19 -12.69 5.58
N SER A 11 -8.19 -13.16 6.29
CA SER A 11 -9.13 -12.37 7.07
C SER A 11 -8.84 -12.47 8.56
N LEU A 12 -9.44 -11.57 9.33
CA LEU A 12 -9.53 -11.63 10.77
C LEU A 12 -10.91 -12.11 11.17
N SER A 13 -10.97 -12.96 12.19
CA SER A 13 -12.22 -13.31 12.86
C SER A 13 -12.41 -12.38 14.05
N LEU A 14 -13.56 -11.71 14.11
CA LEU A 14 -14.01 -10.95 15.25
C LEU A 14 -15.16 -11.73 15.91
N GLU A 15 -14.97 -12.12 17.16
CA GLU A 15 -16.01 -12.76 17.96
C GLU A 15 -16.75 -11.68 18.74
N ILE A 16 -18.03 -11.49 18.44
CA ILE A 16 -18.96 -10.64 19.18
C ILE A 16 -20.03 -11.56 19.72
N ASP A 17 -20.06 -11.75 21.03
CA ASP A 17 -20.91 -12.73 21.71
C ASP A 17 -20.76 -14.14 21.08
N ASP A 18 -21.86 -14.74 20.61
CA ASP A 18 -21.89 -16.06 19.96
C ASP A 18 -21.72 -16.00 18.43
N VAL A 19 -21.37 -14.82 17.87
CA VAL A 19 -21.25 -14.60 16.42
C VAL A 19 -19.79 -14.39 16.03
N SER A 20 -19.29 -15.22 15.11
CA SER A 20 -17.98 -15.04 14.48
C SER A 20 -18.16 -14.28 13.16
N LEU A 21 -17.61 -13.07 13.10
CA LEU A 21 -17.62 -12.22 11.93
C LEU A 21 -16.28 -12.25 11.20
N GLU A 22 -16.31 -12.49 9.90
CA GLU A 22 -15.13 -12.38 9.05
C GLU A 22 -14.88 -10.93 8.61
N VAL A 23 -13.67 -10.44 8.86
CA VAL A 23 -13.19 -9.12 8.46
C VAL A 23 -12.03 -9.27 7.48
N ARG A 24 -12.28 -8.89 6.23
CA ARG A 24 -11.39 -9.15 5.08
C ARG A 24 -10.46 -7.98 4.79
N GLN A 25 -9.46 -8.25 3.96
CA GLN A 25 -8.66 -7.22 3.32
C GLN A 25 -9.40 -6.68 2.09
N ILE A 26 -9.27 -5.38 1.81
CA ILE A 26 -9.87 -4.75 0.64
C ILE A 26 -9.20 -5.22 -0.64
N LEU A 27 -10.01 -5.57 -1.64
CA LEU A 27 -9.56 -5.98 -2.97
C LEU A 27 -9.44 -4.78 -3.91
N MET A 28 -8.51 -4.86 -4.87
CA MET A 28 -8.29 -3.79 -5.84
C MET A 28 -9.52 -3.48 -6.69
N ARG A 29 -10.38 -4.47 -6.96
CA ARG A 29 -11.64 -4.28 -7.71
C ARG A 29 -12.68 -3.38 -7.03
N GLN A 30 -12.56 -3.15 -5.72
CA GLN A 30 -13.45 -2.28 -4.92
C GLN A 30 -12.71 -1.06 -4.37
N PHE A 31 -11.48 -0.82 -4.85
CA PHE A 31 -10.58 0.15 -4.25
C PHE A 31 -11.02 1.60 -4.50
N ASP A 32 -11.68 1.86 -5.63
CA ASP A 32 -12.27 3.16 -5.95
C ASP A 32 -13.33 3.57 -4.92
N LEU A 33 -14.23 2.65 -4.56
CA LEU A 33 -15.24 2.85 -3.52
C LEU A 33 -14.60 3.00 -2.14
N TRP A 34 -13.58 2.18 -1.86
CA TRP A 34 -12.85 2.22 -0.60
C TRP A 34 -12.19 3.58 -0.35
N VAL A 35 -11.44 4.10 -1.33
CA VAL A 35 -10.65 5.34 -1.17
C VAL A 35 -11.55 6.52 -0.79
N GLY A 36 -12.73 6.64 -1.41
CA GLY A 36 -13.67 7.72 -1.12
C GLY A 36 -14.10 7.81 0.35
N ALA A 37 -14.24 6.67 1.02
CA ALA A 37 -14.60 6.61 2.43
C ALA A 37 -13.38 6.50 3.37
N ALA A 38 -12.31 5.83 2.94
CA ALA A 38 -11.16 5.57 3.79
C ALA A 38 -10.22 6.78 3.94
N ASP A 39 -10.18 7.70 2.97
CA ASP A 39 -9.28 8.86 3.01
C ASP A 39 -9.56 9.84 4.17
N PRO A 40 -10.81 10.27 4.43
CA PRO A 40 -11.13 11.10 5.60
C PRO A 40 -10.68 10.45 6.91
N ILE A 41 -10.98 9.15 7.08
CA ILE A 41 -10.58 8.36 8.26
C ILE A 41 -9.05 8.30 8.38
N LYS A 42 -8.35 7.98 7.29
CA LYS A 42 -6.88 7.89 7.27
C LYS A 42 -6.23 9.23 7.64
N ASN A 43 -6.76 10.34 7.15
CA ASN A 43 -6.26 11.68 7.45
C ASN A 43 -6.40 12.02 8.94
N MET A 44 -7.52 11.62 9.56
CA MET A 44 -7.74 11.83 10.99
C MET A 44 -6.86 10.94 11.88
N LEU A 45 -6.66 9.67 11.50
CA LEU A 45 -5.87 8.70 12.26
C LEU A 45 -4.36 8.99 12.29
N GLY A 46 -3.85 9.82 11.37
CA GLY A 46 -2.51 10.38 11.48
C GLY A 46 -1.34 9.39 11.37
N ASN A 47 -1.47 8.34 10.53
CA ASN A 47 -0.41 7.35 10.27
C ASN A 47 0.14 6.66 11.55
N VAL A 48 -0.74 6.43 12.52
CA VAL A 48 -0.43 5.73 13.79
C VAL A 48 -0.75 4.23 13.66
N SER A 49 0.00 3.36 14.34
CA SER A 49 -0.20 1.91 14.26
C SER A 49 -1.22 1.35 15.25
N ASP A 50 -1.35 1.99 16.40
CA ASP A 50 -2.23 1.56 17.48
C ASP A 50 -3.15 2.73 17.85
N TYR A 51 -4.44 2.53 17.60
CA TYR A 51 -5.48 3.55 17.85
C TYR A 51 -6.09 3.30 19.22
N SER A 52 -6.10 4.33 20.07
CA SER A 52 -6.86 4.28 21.32
C SER A 52 -8.35 4.37 21.02
N ASP A 53 -9.16 3.82 21.91
CA ASP A 53 -10.63 3.90 21.80
C ASP A 53 -11.10 5.36 21.74
N GLU A 54 -10.44 6.29 22.43
CA GLU A 54 -10.76 7.72 22.36
C GLU A 54 -10.59 8.30 20.96
N ILE A 55 -9.51 7.94 20.25
CA ILE A 55 -9.30 8.37 18.86
C ILE A 55 -10.37 7.77 17.97
N LEU A 56 -10.68 6.48 18.13
CA LEU A 56 -11.71 5.81 17.34
C LEU A 56 -13.10 6.40 17.61
N LYS A 57 -13.42 6.78 18.85
CA LYS A 57 -14.67 7.49 19.18
C LYS A 57 -14.80 8.81 18.43
N ASN A 58 -13.73 9.59 18.33
CA ASN A 58 -13.74 10.85 17.59
C ASN A 58 -13.92 10.60 16.08
N VAL A 59 -13.22 9.61 15.52
CA VAL A 59 -13.40 9.20 14.12
C VAL A 59 -14.83 8.80 13.84
N ILE A 60 -15.45 8.01 14.72
CA ILE A 60 -16.85 7.57 14.56
C ILE A 60 -17.80 8.75 14.62
N GLN A 61 -17.56 9.72 15.52
CA GLN A 61 -18.42 10.91 15.64
C GLN A 61 -18.38 11.80 14.40
N GLU A 62 -17.20 11.97 13.79
CA GLU A 62 -17.03 12.85 12.62
C GLU A 62 -17.29 12.14 11.29
N HIS A 63 -17.04 10.83 11.21
CA HIS A 63 -17.02 10.05 9.96
C HIS A 63 -17.81 8.73 10.06
N LEU A 64 -18.98 8.76 10.70
CA LEU A 64 -19.81 7.55 10.89
C LEU A 64 -20.16 6.88 9.56
N ILE A 65 -20.57 7.66 8.57
CA ILE A 65 -21.02 7.14 7.27
C ILE A 65 -19.85 6.47 6.55
N GLU A 66 -18.69 7.11 6.54
CA GLU A 66 -17.47 6.57 5.97
C GLU A 66 -17.05 5.28 6.69
N CYS A 67 -17.14 5.22 8.03
CA CYS A 67 -16.88 4.02 8.81
C CYS A 67 -17.80 2.87 8.37
N VAL A 68 -19.09 3.13 8.20
CA VAL A 68 -20.06 2.13 7.74
C VAL A 68 -19.71 1.61 6.35
N VAL A 69 -19.39 2.52 5.42
CA VAL A 69 -19.03 2.15 4.03
C VAL A 69 -17.78 1.27 4.00
N ILE A 70 -16.71 1.64 4.70
CA ILE A 70 -15.49 0.82 4.69
C ILE A 70 -15.74 -0.56 5.32
N LEU A 71 -16.54 -0.63 6.39
CA LEU A 71 -16.86 -1.88 7.07
C LEU A 71 -17.70 -2.81 6.19
N GLN A 72 -18.64 -2.27 5.42
CA GLN A 72 -19.44 -3.03 4.47
C GLN A 72 -18.58 -3.64 3.36
N LEU A 73 -17.56 -2.93 2.89
CA LEU A 73 -16.68 -3.44 1.83
C LEU A 73 -15.81 -4.62 2.29
N ILE A 74 -15.61 -4.79 3.59
CA ILE A 74 -14.69 -5.79 4.16
C ILE A 74 -15.38 -6.84 5.02
N THR A 75 -16.69 -6.77 5.22
CA THR A 75 -17.49 -7.75 5.96
C THR A 75 -18.63 -8.26 5.09
N ASP A 76 -19.37 -9.26 5.57
CA ASP A 76 -20.62 -9.71 4.94
C ASP A 76 -21.86 -9.00 5.52
N LEU A 77 -21.66 -7.95 6.33
CA LEU A 77 -22.74 -7.17 6.92
C LEU A 77 -23.26 -6.13 5.93
N ASP A 78 -24.56 -5.90 5.94
CA ASP A 78 -25.16 -4.77 5.24
C ASP A 78 -25.07 -3.47 6.06
N HIS A 79 -25.40 -2.34 5.43
CA HIS A 79 -25.38 -1.03 6.09
C HIS A 79 -26.24 -0.98 7.35
N GLN A 80 -27.39 -1.68 7.38
CA GLN A 80 -28.31 -1.64 8.51
C GLN A 80 -27.73 -2.42 9.69
N ALA A 81 -27.17 -3.61 9.45
CA ALA A 81 -26.50 -4.40 10.47
C ALA A 81 -25.32 -3.63 11.08
N ILE A 82 -24.52 -2.94 10.26
CA ILE A 82 -23.38 -2.12 10.75
C ILE A 82 -23.87 -0.88 11.51
N LEU A 83 -24.95 -0.23 11.08
CA LEU A 83 -25.52 0.90 11.83
C LEU A 83 -26.13 0.45 13.16
N ASN A 84 -26.69 -0.76 13.22
CA ASN A 84 -27.20 -1.32 14.46
C ASN A 84 -26.07 -1.60 15.45
N THR A 85 -24.89 -2.05 14.99
CA THR A 85 -23.73 -2.16 15.89
C THR A 85 -23.27 -0.79 16.40
N ALA A 86 -23.52 0.31 15.68
CA ALA A 86 -23.19 1.66 16.18
C ALA A 86 -24.02 2.09 17.41
N GLN A 87 -25.14 1.40 17.70
CA GLN A 87 -25.90 1.60 18.94
C GLN A 87 -25.14 1.07 20.16
N ASP A 88 -24.30 0.05 19.96
CA ASP A 88 -23.33 -0.44 20.94
C ASP A 88 -21.93 0.10 20.60
N GLN A 89 -21.57 1.18 21.27
CA GLN A 89 -20.33 1.89 20.99
C GLN A 89 -19.09 1.00 21.16
N GLU A 90 -19.10 0.02 22.06
CA GLU A 90 -17.96 -0.86 22.29
C GLU A 90 -17.80 -1.85 21.14
N VAL A 91 -18.90 -2.49 20.74
CA VAL A 91 -18.91 -3.44 19.60
C VAL A 91 -18.50 -2.73 18.31
N PHE A 92 -19.01 -1.52 18.06
CA PHE A 92 -18.64 -0.76 16.86
C PHE A 92 -17.15 -0.40 16.84
N ILE A 93 -16.59 0.01 17.98
CA ILE A 93 -15.15 0.31 18.10
C ILE A 93 -14.32 -0.93 17.79
N GLN A 94 -14.67 -2.09 18.35
CA GLN A 94 -13.96 -3.35 18.10
C GLN A 94 -14.02 -3.77 16.62
N LEU A 95 -15.18 -3.59 15.99
CA LEU A 95 -15.38 -3.84 14.56
C LEU A 95 -14.52 -2.92 13.71
N LEU A 96 -14.56 -1.61 13.98
CA LEU A 96 -13.74 -0.62 13.28
C LEU A 96 -12.26 -0.92 13.46
N GLN A 97 -11.80 -1.16 14.70
CA GLN A 97 -10.41 -1.45 15.01
C GLN A 97 -9.92 -2.70 14.26
N THR A 98 -10.73 -3.74 14.20
CA THR A 98 -10.43 -4.97 13.46
C THR A 98 -10.35 -4.71 11.95
N GLY A 99 -11.29 -3.92 11.41
CA GLY A 99 -11.28 -3.49 10.00
C GLY A 99 -10.00 -2.72 9.62
N LEU A 100 -9.62 -1.75 10.47
CA LEU A 100 -8.39 -0.98 10.30
C LEU A 100 -7.14 -1.86 10.39
N LYS A 101 -7.14 -2.84 11.31
CA LYS A 101 -6.02 -3.77 11.51
C LYS A 101 -5.86 -4.76 10.35
N ALA A 102 -6.96 -5.30 9.82
CA ALA A 102 -6.94 -6.14 8.62
C ALA A 102 -6.37 -5.35 7.43
N ASN A 103 -6.72 -4.06 7.32
CA ASN A 103 -6.35 -3.17 6.23
C ASN A 103 -5.19 -2.22 6.56
N GLN A 104 -4.32 -2.62 7.49
CA GLN A 104 -3.23 -1.79 8.00
C GLN A 104 -2.30 -1.26 6.90
N ALA A 105 -2.14 -2.00 5.80
CA ALA A 105 -1.31 -1.60 4.66
C ALA A 105 -1.78 -0.27 4.01
N TYR A 106 -3.08 0.04 4.09
CA TYR A 106 -3.67 1.29 3.60
C TYR A 106 -3.46 2.46 4.55
N PHE A 107 -3.76 2.24 5.83
CA PHE A 107 -3.76 3.29 6.84
C PHE A 107 -2.35 3.68 7.32
N ILE A 108 -1.36 2.78 7.17
CA ILE A 108 0.01 3.02 7.61
C ILE A 108 0.97 3.14 6.43
N ASP A 109 1.46 4.36 6.20
CA ASP A 109 2.52 4.65 5.25
C ASP A 109 3.88 4.62 5.96
N LYS A 110 4.58 3.49 5.83
CA LYS A 110 5.94 3.32 6.37
C LYS A 110 6.97 4.29 5.75
N GLU A 111 6.65 4.93 4.62
CA GLU A 111 7.57 5.76 3.84
C GLU A 111 7.63 7.25 4.22
N GLN A 112 6.83 7.74 5.17
CA GLN A 112 6.87 9.15 5.61
C GLN A 112 8.10 9.52 6.49
N LYS A 113 9.31 9.04 6.14
CA LYS A 113 10.58 9.47 6.76
C LYS A 113 11.57 10.12 5.77
N SER A 114 11.08 10.74 4.70
CA SER A 114 11.89 11.68 3.92
C SER A 114 11.23 13.06 3.85
N LYS A 115 11.30 13.82 4.95
CA LYS A 115 11.13 15.29 4.94
C LYS A 115 12.34 16.01 4.30
N ARG A 116 12.92 15.45 3.23
CA ARG A 116 13.83 16.15 2.33
C ARG A 116 13.18 16.23 0.96
N ARG A 117 12.08 17.00 0.88
CA ARG A 117 11.55 17.51 -0.39
C ARG A 117 12.63 18.41 -0.99
N LYS A 118 13.46 17.84 -1.87
CA LYS A 118 14.18 18.62 -2.88
C LYS A 118 13.11 19.31 -3.72
N LYS A 119 13.31 20.62 -3.92
CA LYS A 119 12.55 21.52 -4.78
C LYS A 119 12.21 20.80 -6.10
N ARG A 120 10.95 20.35 -6.25
CA ARG A 120 10.44 19.81 -7.52
C ARG A 120 10.26 20.99 -8.47
N THR A 121 10.99 20.98 -9.58
CA THR A 121 10.75 21.88 -10.71
C THR A 121 9.49 21.46 -11.45
N GLU A 122 8.79 22.41 -12.07
CA GLU A 122 7.49 22.33 -12.76
C GLU A 122 7.40 21.33 -13.94
N VAL A 123 8.39 20.44 -14.12
CA VAL A 123 8.42 19.37 -15.13
C VAL A 123 8.00 18.01 -14.54
N ASP A 124 7.82 17.92 -13.23
CA ASP A 124 7.44 16.69 -12.48
C ASP A 124 5.91 16.49 -12.42
N ASP A 125 5.20 16.87 -13.49
CA ASP A 125 3.72 16.93 -13.55
C ASP A 125 3.08 15.61 -14.02
N GLN A 126 3.90 14.60 -14.36
CA GLN A 126 3.44 13.21 -14.48
C GLN A 126 3.65 12.51 -13.15
N SER A 127 2.82 12.84 -12.17
CA SER A 127 2.71 12.03 -10.97
C SER A 127 2.26 10.62 -11.38
N SER A 128 3.02 9.60 -10.96
CA SER A 128 2.64 8.20 -11.19
C SER A 128 1.23 7.99 -10.66
N THR A 129 0.35 7.55 -11.54
CA THR A 129 -1.01 7.16 -11.24
C THR A 129 -1.05 5.69 -10.79
N TRP A 130 -2.18 5.28 -10.20
CA TRP A 130 -2.42 3.87 -9.90
C TRP A 130 -2.42 3.00 -11.17
N PHE A 131 -2.79 3.59 -12.32
CA PHE A 131 -2.79 2.91 -13.61
C PHE A 131 -1.36 2.58 -14.08
N ASP A 132 -0.38 3.44 -13.81
CA ASP A 132 1.03 3.15 -14.10
C ASP A 132 1.52 1.94 -13.28
N SER A 133 1.06 1.80 -12.04
CA SER A 133 1.36 0.63 -11.20
C SER A 133 0.69 -0.64 -11.76
N PHE A 134 -0.53 -0.55 -12.30
CA PHE A 134 -1.16 -1.67 -13.01
C PHE A 134 -0.35 -2.07 -14.23
N GLN A 135 0.04 -1.11 -15.08
CA GLN A 135 0.86 -1.38 -16.27
C GLN A 135 2.20 -2.02 -15.89
N LEU A 136 2.82 -1.57 -14.80
CA LEU A 136 4.06 -2.14 -14.29
C LEU A 136 3.89 -3.61 -13.89
N LEU A 137 2.82 -3.95 -13.16
CA LEU A 137 2.56 -5.34 -12.79
C LEU A 137 2.21 -6.20 -14.01
N VAL A 138 1.47 -5.66 -14.98
CA VAL A 138 1.15 -6.35 -16.24
C VAL A 138 2.40 -6.64 -17.06
N SER A 139 3.32 -5.67 -17.18
CA SER A 139 4.59 -5.89 -17.89
C SER A 139 5.51 -6.89 -17.17
N ASN A 140 5.27 -7.14 -15.88
CA ASN A 140 5.95 -8.14 -15.07
C ASN A 140 5.17 -9.47 -14.97
N GLY A 141 4.16 -9.69 -15.81
CA GLY A 141 3.50 -10.99 -16.00
C GLY A 141 2.22 -11.20 -15.21
N HIS A 142 1.72 -10.22 -14.47
CA HIS A 142 0.38 -10.31 -13.86
C HIS A 142 -0.71 -10.06 -14.91
N SER A 143 -1.81 -10.81 -14.85
CA SER A 143 -3.01 -10.45 -15.62
C SER A 143 -3.77 -9.32 -14.92
N HIS A 144 -4.55 -8.55 -15.69
CA HIS A 144 -5.44 -7.53 -15.12
C HIS A 144 -6.39 -8.15 -14.08
N GLU A 145 -6.97 -9.32 -14.38
CA GLU A 145 -7.83 -10.06 -13.45
C GLU A 145 -7.11 -10.47 -12.17
N SER A 146 -5.85 -10.91 -12.27
CA SER A 146 -5.03 -11.23 -11.10
C SER A 146 -4.87 -9.99 -10.22
N ILE A 147 -4.55 -8.83 -10.79
CA ILE A 147 -4.37 -7.58 -10.04
C ILE A 147 -5.68 -7.14 -9.38
N MET A 148 -6.81 -7.20 -10.09
CA MET A 148 -8.12 -6.82 -9.56
C MET A 148 -8.56 -7.70 -8.37
N ASN A 149 -8.10 -8.95 -8.32
CA ASN A 149 -8.34 -9.87 -7.22
C ASN A 149 -7.23 -9.88 -6.14
N MET A 150 -6.21 -9.02 -6.24
CA MET A 150 -5.26 -8.81 -5.15
C MET A 150 -5.88 -7.96 -4.05
N THR A 151 -5.43 -8.18 -2.81
CA THR A 151 -5.63 -7.20 -1.75
C THR A 151 -4.81 -5.95 -2.04
N TYR A 152 -5.24 -4.79 -1.55
CA TYR A 152 -4.45 -3.56 -1.65
C TYR A 152 -3.03 -3.73 -1.10
N GLY A 153 -2.89 -4.44 0.02
CA GLY A 153 -1.58 -4.71 0.61
C GLY A 153 -0.69 -5.55 -0.31
N ALA A 154 -1.22 -6.59 -0.95
CA ALA A 154 -0.45 -7.42 -1.88
C ALA A 154 -0.07 -6.63 -3.14
N PHE A 155 -1.02 -5.87 -3.71
CA PHE A 155 -0.79 -4.97 -4.83
C PHE A 155 0.37 -3.99 -4.54
N LYS A 156 0.34 -3.34 -3.37
CA LYS A 156 1.40 -2.42 -2.93
C LYS A 156 2.75 -3.12 -2.82
N LEU A 157 2.82 -4.26 -2.14
CA LEU A 157 4.07 -5.01 -1.95
C LEU A 157 4.66 -5.55 -3.26
N TYR A 158 3.83 -6.06 -4.18
CA TYR A 158 4.30 -6.50 -5.50
C TYR A 158 4.84 -5.33 -6.32
N THR A 159 4.16 -4.20 -6.30
CA THR A 159 4.61 -2.98 -6.99
C THR A 159 5.95 -2.51 -6.44
N GLU A 160 6.08 -2.43 -5.12
CA GLU A 160 7.34 -2.06 -4.44
C GLU A 160 8.47 -3.05 -4.77
N ALA A 161 8.19 -4.35 -4.84
CA ALA A 161 9.17 -5.38 -5.18
C ALA A 161 9.69 -5.22 -6.62
N VAL A 162 8.81 -4.92 -7.59
CA VAL A 162 9.21 -4.65 -8.98
C VAL A 162 10.10 -3.41 -9.05
N VAL A 163 9.67 -2.30 -8.43
CA VAL A 163 10.45 -1.05 -8.41
C VAL A 163 11.82 -1.26 -7.77
N LYS A 164 11.90 -2.03 -6.67
CA LYS A 164 13.16 -2.36 -6.01
C LYS A 164 14.09 -3.18 -6.94
N ARG A 165 13.54 -4.17 -7.64
CA ARG A 165 14.29 -5.00 -8.60
C ARG A 165 14.84 -4.16 -9.75
N GLU A 166 14.04 -3.26 -10.30
CA GLU A 166 14.47 -2.37 -11.39
C GLU A 166 15.59 -1.43 -10.95
N LYS A 167 15.46 -0.81 -9.77
CA LYS A 167 16.54 0.02 -9.19
C LYS A 167 17.84 -0.77 -9.02
N GLN A 168 17.76 -2.01 -8.56
CA GLN A 168 18.93 -2.89 -8.43
C GLN A 168 19.53 -3.23 -9.79
N ASN A 169 18.71 -3.53 -10.80
CA ASN A 169 19.18 -3.83 -12.15
C ASN A 169 19.93 -2.63 -12.76
N ILE A 170 19.35 -1.43 -12.68
CA ILE A 170 19.97 -0.18 -13.15
C ILE A 170 21.29 0.06 -12.42
N ALA A 171 21.34 -0.13 -11.10
CA ALA A 171 22.58 0.04 -10.34
C ALA A 171 23.67 -0.94 -10.80
N THR A 172 23.32 -2.21 -11.02
CA THR A 172 24.25 -3.23 -11.53
C THR A 172 24.75 -2.87 -12.93
N GLN A 173 23.86 -2.52 -13.86
CA GLN A 173 24.22 -2.12 -15.22
C GLN A 173 25.13 -0.88 -15.23
N SER A 174 24.81 0.12 -14.42
CA SER A 174 25.65 1.32 -14.25
C SER A 174 27.06 0.97 -13.78
N ASN A 175 27.19 0.04 -12.82
CA ASN A 175 28.49 -0.42 -12.35
C ASN A 175 29.27 -1.16 -13.44
N ILE A 176 28.61 -2.02 -14.22
CA ILE A 176 29.22 -2.72 -15.36
C ILE A 176 29.72 -1.71 -16.41
N ILE A 177 28.90 -0.73 -16.79
CA ILE A 177 29.26 0.33 -17.75
C ILE A 177 30.46 1.12 -17.23
N ARG A 178 30.47 1.50 -15.94
CA ARG A 178 31.61 2.21 -15.34
C ARG A 178 32.89 1.38 -15.38
N MET A 179 32.81 0.09 -15.04
CA MET A 179 33.96 -0.82 -15.12
C MET A 179 34.47 -0.96 -16.56
N ALA A 180 33.57 -1.10 -17.54
CA ALA A 180 33.92 -1.17 -18.96
C ALA A 180 34.61 0.12 -19.44
N HIS A 181 34.10 1.29 -19.05
CA HIS A 181 34.75 2.57 -19.36
C HIS A 181 36.15 2.69 -18.76
N HIS A 182 36.34 2.29 -17.50
CA HIS A 182 37.67 2.29 -16.88
C HIS A 182 38.62 1.27 -17.51
N ALA A 183 38.12 0.08 -17.88
CA ALA A 183 38.91 -0.92 -18.57
C ALA A 183 39.34 -0.44 -19.97
N ALA A 184 38.43 0.17 -20.73
CA ALA A 184 38.73 0.77 -22.03
C ALA A 184 39.72 1.93 -21.91
N ALA A 185 39.58 2.79 -20.89
CA ALA A 185 40.54 3.86 -20.62
C ALA A 185 41.94 3.32 -20.29
N LYS A 186 42.02 2.22 -19.53
CA LYS A 186 43.29 1.55 -19.21
C LYS A 186 43.95 0.95 -20.45
N GLN A 187 43.18 0.26 -21.30
CA GLN A 187 43.67 -0.32 -22.55
C GLN A 187 44.13 0.76 -23.55
N PHE A 188 43.37 1.84 -23.70
CA PHE A 188 43.76 2.98 -24.53
C PHE A 188 45.05 3.64 -24.03
N LYS A 189 45.22 3.78 -22.71
CA LYS A 189 46.46 4.30 -22.13
C LYS A 189 47.67 3.39 -22.42
N SER A 190 47.52 2.08 -22.26
CA SER A 190 48.58 1.09 -22.61
C SER A 190 49.01 1.24 -24.07
N PHE A 191 48.04 1.32 -24.98
CA PHE A 191 48.31 1.49 -26.41
C PHE A 191 49.04 2.82 -26.73
N ILE A 192 48.64 3.93 -26.10
CA ILE A 192 49.33 5.21 -26.28
C ILE A 192 50.76 5.18 -25.71
N ASP A 193 50.98 4.47 -24.61
CA ASP A 193 52.32 4.34 -24.01
C ASP A 193 53.22 3.44 -24.89
N GLU A 194 52.68 2.36 -25.46
CA GLU A 194 53.37 1.50 -26.46
C GLU A 194 53.73 2.26 -27.75
N LEU A 195 52.90 3.21 -28.19
CA LEU A 195 53.17 4.03 -29.39
C LEU A 195 54.22 5.13 -29.18
N LYS A 196 54.66 5.37 -27.95
CA LYS A 196 55.69 6.39 -27.63
C LYS A 196 57.10 5.80 -27.54
N GLU A 197 57.23 4.47 -27.57
CA GLU A 197 58.50 3.75 -27.77
C GLU A 197 58.84 3.65 -29.26
#